data_AF-A0A158CDH3-F1
#
_entry.id   AF-A0A158CDH3-F1
#
_cell.length_a   1.000
_cell.length_b   1.000
_cell.length_c   1.000
_cell.angle_alpha   90.00
_cell.angle_beta   90.00
_cell.angle_gamma   90.00
#
_symmetry.space_group_name_H-M   'P 1'
#
loop_
_entity.id
_entity.type
_entity.pdbx_description
1 polymer ?
#
loop_
_entity_poly.entity_id
_entity_poly.type
_entity_poly.pdbx_seq_one_letter_code
_entity_poly.pdbx_strand_id
1 'polypeptide(L)'
;MAAQQRYEIADASQIAHARRSIGELARGLRFNETTAGELAIVVTECGTNLLKHARHGELLVRPLVDGDGASLRYGIEVLCIDNGPGIHDLHRCFEDGYTTAGSPGNGMGAIERLSDELDIWSAPERGTVLRVVFWNAPGAVKAAAAPLAYGVVNLPLATEIVSGDAWSCHLNQGEFTVLVADGLGHGPLANVAAIEAAKVLAANGDQTLERIMDAANDALRPTRGAAVGIARMPAFASMAGMKVSFAGIGNISASVWTEGTHKHLVSHSGIVGHSARRAQQFDAPYPPNALVVLASDGLTSRWDLARYPGLAMRHPSLVAAILYRDFARGRDDITVFVARTTGSA
;
A
#
# COMPACT_ATOMS: atom_id res chain seq x y z
N MET A 1 10.01 6.21 0.77
CA MET A 1 9.73 4.89 1.37
C MET A 1 10.26 3.81 0.43
N ALA A 2 10.64 2.63 0.94
CA ALA A 2 11.17 1.55 0.10
C ALA A 2 10.05 0.79 -0.65
N ALA A 3 10.37 0.25 -1.83
CA ALA A 3 9.49 -0.65 -2.57
C ALA A 3 9.24 -1.95 -1.80
N GLN A 4 8.12 -2.61 -2.09
CA GLN A 4 7.81 -3.93 -1.53
C GLN A 4 8.70 -5.00 -2.15
N GLN A 5 9.04 -6.00 -1.33
CA GLN A 5 9.61 -7.26 -1.80
C GLN A 5 8.47 -8.20 -2.17
N ARG A 6 8.55 -8.79 -3.37
CA ARG A 6 7.56 -9.76 -3.87
C ARG A 6 8.14 -11.17 -3.82
N TYR A 7 7.35 -12.09 -3.28
CA TYR A 7 7.66 -13.52 -3.26
C TYR A 7 6.52 -14.28 -3.91
N GLU A 8 6.76 -14.83 -5.09
CA GLU A 8 5.83 -15.76 -5.72
C GLU A 8 5.84 -17.10 -4.97
N ILE A 9 4.66 -17.66 -4.72
CA ILE A 9 4.45 -18.93 -4.03
C ILE A 9 3.65 -19.86 -4.95
N ALA A 10 4.36 -20.74 -5.63
CA ALA A 10 3.86 -21.82 -6.48
C ALA A 10 4.34 -23.21 -5.99
N ASP A 11 5.39 -23.27 -5.18
CA ASP A 11 5.86 -24.48 -4.50
C ASP A 11 6.44 -24.24 -3.09
N ALA A 12 6.68 -25.32 -2.34
CA ALA A 12 7.11 -25.26 -0.95
C ALA A 12 8.52 -24.68 -0.75
N SER A 13 9.41 -24.77 -1.76
CA SER A 13 10.76 -24.20 -1.68
C SER A 13 10.74 -22.67 -1.65
N GLN A 14 9.76 -22.07 -2.32
CA GLN A 14 9.57 -20.61 -2.33
C GLN A 14 9.06 -20.09 -0.98
N ILE A 15 8.27 -20.87 -0.24
CA ILE A 15 7.90 -20.55 1.15
C ILE A 15 9.15 -20.45 2.03
N ALA A 16 10.07 -21.42 1.90
CA ALA A 16 11.31 -21.42 2.65
C ALA A 16 12.21 -20.23 2.28
N HIS A 17 12.24 -19.84 1.00
CA HIS A 17 12.95 -18.64 0.54
C HIS A 17 12.34 -17.35 1.14
N ALA A 18 11.03 -17.15 0.98
CA ALA A 18 10.33 -16.00 1.54
C ALA A 18 10.56 -15.87 3.05
N ARG A 19 10.41 -16.96 3.80
CA ARG A 19 10.66 -16.99 5.24
C ARG A 19 12.09 -16.56 5.62
N ARG A 20 13.11 -17.00 4.86
CA ARG A 20 14.50 -16.59 5.13
C ARG A 20 14.70 -15.10 4.88
N SER A 21 14.28 -14.59 3.73
CA SER A 21 14.45 -13.19 3.35
C SER A 21 13.65 -12.23 4.25
N ILE A 22 12.42 -12.60 4.62
CA ILE A 22 11.62 -11.85 5.60
C ILE A 22 12.27 -11.88 6.99
N GLY A 23 12.87 -13.01 7.39
CA GLY A 23 13.64 -13.12 8.63
C GLY A 23 14.91 -12.25 8.63
N GLU A 24 15.55 -12.04 7.48
CA GLU A 24 16.66 -11.09 7.32
C GLU A 24 16.19 -9.64 7.47
N LEU A 25 15.04 -9.30 6.88
CA LEU A 25 14.40 -7.99 7.07
C LEU A 25 14.07 -7.73 8.55
N ALA A 26 13.47 -8.71 9.24
CA ALA A 26 13.15 -8.62 10.66
C ALA A 26 14.39 -8.37 11.53
N ARG A 27 15.50 -9.08 11.24
CA ARG A 27 16.80 -8.85 11.89
C ARG A 27 17.31 -7.43 11.62
N GLY A 28 17.24 -6.95 10.38
CA GLY A 28 17.61 -5.58 10.02
C GLY A 28 16.80 -4.50 10.76
N LEU A 29 15.52 -4.79 11.03
CA LEU A 29 14.60 -3.92 11.78
C LEU A 29 14.63 -4.16 13.31
N ARG A 30 15.58 -4.95 13.80
CA ARG A 30 15.79 -5.22 15.25
C ARG A 30 14.61 -5.88 15.95
N PHE A 31 13.89 -6.76 15.27
CA PHE A 31 12.91 -7.63 15.92
C PHE A 31 13.63 -8.56 16.92
N ASN A 32 13.00 -8.81 18.06
CA ASN A 32 13.48 -9.82 19.01
C ASN A 32 13.26 -11.24 18.46
N GLU A 33 13.94 -12.24 19.04
CA GLU A 33 13.89 -13.63 18.57
C GLU A 33 12.48 -14.23 18.62
N THR A 34 11.69 -13.88 19.63
CA THR A 34 10.31 -14.35 19.78
C THR A 34 9.44 -13.85 18.62
N THR A 35 9.37 -12.52 18.41
CA THR A 35 8.54 -11.93 17.34
C THR A 35 9.04 -12.32 15.95
N ALA A 36 10.35 -12.48 15.76
CA ALA A 36 10.89 -13.01 14.51
C ALA A 36 10.48 -14.48 14.26
N GLY A 37 10.41 -15.30 15.31
CA GLY A 37 9.89 -16.67 15.25
C GLY A 37 8.40 -16.73 14.93
N GLU A 38 7.60 -15.86 15.55
CA GLU A 38 6.16 -15.72 15.30
C GLU A 38 5.87 -15.31 13.86
N LEU A 39 6.58 -14.29 13.35
CA LEU A 39 6.52 -13.88 11.95
C LEU A 39 6.87 -15.04 11.01
N ALA A 40 7.88 -15.85 11.34
CA ALA A 40 8.27 -17.00 10.52
C ALA A 40 7.18 -18.09 10.46
N ILE A 41 6.45 -18.31 11.57
CA ILE A 41 5.28 -19.20 11.61
C ILE A 41 4.19 -18.64 10.69
N VAL A 42 3.83 -17.37 10.85
CA VAL A 42 2.77 -16.73 10.05
C VAL A 42 3.09 -16.73 8.56
N VAL A 43 4.33 -16.43 8.16
CA VAL A 43 4.76 -16.53 6.75
C VAL A 43 4.60 -17.96 6.22
N THR A 44 4.93 -18.97 7.03
CA THR A 44 4.80 -20.38 6.65
C THR A 44 3.33 -20.78 6.48
N GLU A 45 2.45 -20.35 7.38
CA GLU A 45 1.01 -20.59 7.29
C GLU A 45 0.38 -19.88 6.10
N CYS A 46 0.71 -18.60 5.86
CA CYS A 46 0.29 -17.85 4.68
C CYS A 46 0.71 -18.57 3.39
N GLY A 47 1.99 -18.92 3.24
CA GLY A 47 2.48 -19.64 2.07
C GLY A 47 1.82 -21.02 1.89
N THR A 48 1.59 -21.73 2.98
CA THR A 48 0.91 -23.04 2.94
C THR A 48 -0.55 -22.90 2.52
N ASN A 49 -1.24 -21.86 2.99
CA ASN A 49 -2.62 -21.58 2.60
C ASN A 49 -2.73 -21.23 1.11
N LEU A 50 -1.78 -20.45 0.58
CA LEU A 50 -1.69 -20.15 -0.86
C LEU A 50 -1.62 -21.45 -1.68
N LEU A 51 -0.71 -22.37 -1.34
CA LEU A 51 -0.56 -23.64 -2.08
C LEU A 51 -1.78 -24.56 -1.93
N LYS A 52 -2.32 -24.70 -0.71
CA LYS A 52 -3.42 -25.63 -0.44
C LYS A 52 -4.76 -25.18 -1.02
N HIS A 53 -5.04 -23.88 -0.97
CA HIS A 53 -6.37 -23.36 -1.29
C HIS A 53 -6.45 -22.63 -2.63
N ALA A 54 -5.35 -22.02 -3.09
CA ALA A 54 -5.31 -21.28 -4.34
C ALA A 54 -4.36 -21.85 -5.40
N ARG A 55 -3.57 -22.89 -5.06
CA ARG A 55 -2.49 -23.51 -5.87
C ARG A 55 -1.28 -22.62 -6.11
N HIS A 56 -1.49 -21.31 -6.25
CA HIS A 56 -0.43 -20.31 -6.33
C HIS A 56 -0.89 -18.98 -5.72
N GLY A 57 0.06 -18.11 -5.43
CA GLY A 57 -0.20 -16.73 -5.01
C GLY A 57 1.11 -15.99 -4.74
N GLU A 58 1.04 -14.92 -3.97
CA GLU A 58 2.21 -14.11 -3.65
C GLU A 58 2.17 -13.49 -2.26
N LEU A 59 3.37 -13.26 -1.71
CA LEU A 59 3.58 -12.45 -0.52
C LEU A 59 4.23 -11.12 -0.94
N LEU A 60 3.60 -10.00 -0.60
CA LEU A 60 4.21 -8.67 -0.71
C LEU A 60 4.61 -8.19 0.68
N VAL A 61 5.87 -7.77 0.84
CA VAL A 61 6.43 -7.44 2.14
C VAL A 61 7.05 -6.05 2.11
N ARG A 62 6.71 -5.21 3.09
CA ARG A 62 7.40 -3.92 3.30
C ARG A 62 7.69 -3.63 4.76
N PRO A 63 8.77 -2.87 5.04
CA PRO A 63 8.93 -2.25 6.34
C PRO A 63 7.86 -1.18 6.57
N LEU A 64 7.41 -1.06 7.81
CA LEU A 64 6.62 0.04 8.32
C LEU A 64 7.45 0.86 9.30
N VAL A 65 7.14 2.15 9.39
CA VAL A 65 7.70 3.06 10.37
C VAL A 65 6.51 3.79 10.99
N ASP A 66 6.48 3.86 12.32
CA ASP A 66 5.43 4.53 13.07
C ASP A 66 6.04 5.28 14.26
N GLY A 67 5.40 6.37 14.66
CA GLY A 67 5.89 7.29 15.70
C GLY A 67 7.03 8.21 15.24
N ASP A 68 7.43 9.10 16.15
CA ASP A 68 8.53 10.05 16.00
C ASP A 68 9.46 10.03 17.22
N GLY A 69 10.72 10.45 17.03
CA GLY A 69 11.70 10.58 18.11
C GLY A 69 11.80 9.33 19.00
N ALA A 70 11.42 9.46 20.27
CA ALA A 70 11.47 8.38 21.25
C ALA A 70 10.35 7.34 21.13
N SER A 71 9.29 7.63 20.36
CA SER A 71 8.16 6.71 20.08
C SER A 71 8.34 5.92 18.78
N LEU A 72 9.45 6.16 18.07
CA LEU A 72 9.74 5.53 16.78
C LEU A 72 9.82 4.01 16.92
N ARG A 73 8.96 3.30 16.17
CA ARG A 73 8.95 1.84 16.07
C ARG A 73 8.97 1.40 14.61
N TYR A 74 9.46 0.18 14.40
CA TYR A 74 9.54 -0.43 13.08
C TYR A 74 8.63 -1.64 13.01
N GLY A 75 7.96 -1.81 11.87
CA GLY A 75 7.07 -2.93 11.62
C GLY A 75 7.38 -3.63 10.31
N ILE A 76 6.74 -4.77 10.08
CA ILE A 76 6.72 -5.48 8.81
C ILE A 76 5.26 -5.73 8.46
N GLU A 77 4.81 -5.23 7.31
CA GLU A 77 3.55 -5.62 6.70
C GLU A 77 3.80 -6.76 5.72
N VAL A 78 3.01 -7.82 5.82
CA VAL A 78 2.93 -8.89 4.83
C VAL A 78 1.51 -8.92 4.27
N LEU A 79 1.40 -8.77 2.96
CA LEU A 79 0.18 -9.01 2.20
C LEU A 79 0.28 -10.38 1.55
N CYS A 80 -0.65 -11.28 1.87
CA CYS A 80 -0.78 -12.58 1.24
C CYS A 80 -1.96 -12.52 0.26
N ILE A 81 -1.68 -12.74 -1.02
CA ILE A 81 -2.59 -12.44 -2.13
C ILE A 81 -2.76 -13.69 -2.98
N ASP A 82 -4.02 -14.08 -3.23
CA ASP A 82 -4.36 -15.13 -4.19
C ASP A 82 -5.56 -14.79 -5.06
N ASN A 83 -5.72 -15.56 -6.14
CA ASN A 83 -6.86 -15.56 -7.05
C ASN A 83 -7.64 -16.89 -6.99
N GLY A 84 -7.61 -17.55 -5.83
CA GLY A 84 -8.27 -18.81 -5.59
C GLY A 84 -9.80 -18.71 -5.52
N PRO A 85 -10.48 -19.77 -5.05
CA PRO A 85 -11.94 -19.80 -4.94
C PRO A 85 -12.49 -18.82 -3.88
N GLY A 86 -11.63 -18.26 -3.04
CA GLY A 86 -12.01 -17.44 -1.89
C GLY A 86 -12.56 -18.28 -0.73
N ILE A 87 -12.91 -17.59 0.35
CA ILE A 87 -13.42 -18.17 1.59
C ILE A 87 -14.91 -17.84 1.69
N HIS A 88 -15.75 -18.88 1.71
CA HIS A 88 -17.21 -18.72 1.77
C HIS A 88 -17.70 -18.19 3.13
N ASP A 89 -17.12 -18.66 4.23
CA ASP A 89 -17.48 -18.27 5.58
C ASP A 89 -16.22 -17.88 6.36
N LEU A 90 -15.91 -16.59 6.33
CA LEU A 90 -14.73 -16.04 7.01
C LEU A 90 -14.82 -16.22 8.52
N HIS A 91 -16.02 -16.13 9.12
CA HIS A 91 -16.18 -16.27 10.57
C HIS A 91 -15.77 -17.66 11.03
N ARG A 92 -16.18 -18.70 10.29
CA ARG A 92 -15.80 -20.08 10.58
C ARG A 92 -14.31 -20.37 10.40
N CYS A 93 -13.59 -19.58 9.60
CA CYS A 93 -12.15 -19.75 9.45
C CYS A 93 -11.34 -19.32 10.68
N PHE A 94 -11.91 -18.51 11.57
CA PHE A 94 -11.28 -18.09 12.83
C PHE A 94 -11.68 -18.95 14.03
N GLU A 95 -12.68 -19.82 13.89
CA GLU A 95 -13.02 -20.82 14.91
C GLU A 95 -11.96 -21.93 14.93
N ASP A 96 -11.34 -22.17 16.09
CA ASP A 96 -10.35 -23.24 16.27
C ASP A 96 -10.94 -24.59 15.81
N GLY A 97 -10.26 -25.27 14.88
CA GLY A 97 -10.59 -26.62 14.42
C GLY A 97 -11.39 -26.72 13.11
N TYR A 98 -11.69 -25.63 12.42
CA TYR A 98 -12.33 -25.69 11.10
C TYR A 98 -11.32 -26.03 9.99
N THR A 99 -11.58 -27.13 9.27
CA THR A 99 -10.73 -27.64 8.19
C THR A 99 -11.56 -27.84 6.93
N THR A 100 -11.10 -27.30 5.79
CA THR A 100 -11.65 -27.61 4.47
C THR A 100 -10.68 -28.47 3.63
N ALA A 101 -9.42 -28.65 4.07
CA ALA A 101 -8.38 -29.32 3.29
C ALA A 101 -7.29 -30.05 4.13
N GLY A 102 -7.68 -30.80 5.17
CA GLY A 102 -6.79 -31.81 5.77
C GLY A 102 -5.56 -31.31 6.55
N SER A 103 -5.50 -30.04 6.94
CA SER A 103 -4.58 -29.56 7.99
C SER A 103 -5.27 -29.57 9.36
N PRO A 104 -4.56 -29.42 10.51
CA PRO A 104 -5.18 -29.41 11.83
C PRO A 104 -6.20 -28.29 12.13
N GLY A 105 -6.52 -27.42 11.17
CA GLY A 105 -7.55 -26.36 11.34
C GLY A 105 -7.09 -25.18 12.20
N ASN A 106 -5.78 -25.08 12.44
CA ASN A 106 -5.19 -24.10 13.36
C ASN A 106 -4.47 -22.95 12.65
N GLY A 107 -4.35 -22.98 11.31
CA GLY A 107 -3.50 -22.05 10.56
C GLY A 107 -3.96 -20.59 10.65
N MET A 108 -5.24 -20.32 10.41
CA MET A 108 -5.79 -18.95 10.50
C MET A 108 -5.86 -18.45 11.95
N GLY A 109 -6.25 -19.30 12.90
CA GLY A 109 -6.22 -18.96 14.33
C GLY A 109 -4.79 -18.70 14.85
N ALA A 110 -3.77 -19.39 14.32
CA ALA A 110 -2.38 -19.08 14.62
C ALA A 110 -1.97 -17.72 14.03
N ILE A 111 -2.36 -17.41 12.80
CA ILE A 111 -2.09 -16.10 12.20
C ILE A 111 -2.72 -14.97 13.04
N GLU A 112 -3.97 -15.11 13.46
CA GLU A 112 -4.65 -14.11 14.28
C GLU A 112 -3.98 -13.93 15.65
N ARG A 113 -3.67 -15.03 16.35
CA ARG A 113 -3.07 -14.96 17.69
C ARG A 113 -1.66 -14.38 17.71
N LEU A 114 -0.89 -14.62 16.65
CA LEU A 114 0.52 -14.24 16.59
C LEU A 114 0.77 -12.86 15.98
N SER A 115 -0.16 -12.33 15.19
CA SER A 115 0.00 -11.03 14.52
C SER A 115 -0.42 -9.87 15.42
N ASP A 116 0.25 -8.72 15.32
CA ASP A 116 -0.17 -7.50 16.03
C ASP A 116 -1.40 -6.86 15.39
N GLU A 117 -1.49 -6.92 14.05
CA GLU A 117 -2.65 -6.47 13.30
C GLU A 117 -3.00 -7.48 12.21
N LEU A 118 -4.29 -7.68 11.99
CA LEU A 118 -4.84 -8.57 10.97
C LEU A 118 -6.01 -7.89 10.28
N ASP A 119 -6.08 -7.97 8.96
CA ASP A 119 -7.33 -7.77 8.23
C ASP A 119 -7.38 -8.69 7.02
N ILE A 120 -8.58 -9.13 6.65
CA ILE A 120 -8.81 -10.10 5.59
C ILE A 120 -9.99 -9.66 4.72
N TRP A 121 -9.81 -9.80 3.42
CA TRP A 121 -10.88 -9.72 2.45
C TRP A 121 -10.89 -10.98 1.60
N SER A 122 -12.07 -11.56 1.44
CA SER A 122 -12.28 -12.65 0.51
C SER A 122 -13.72 -12.63 0.02
N ALA A 123 -13.92 -13.07 -1.21
CA ALA A 123 -15.23 -13.29 -1.76
C ALA A 123 -15.21 -14.53 -2.66
N PRO A 124 -16.34 -15.25 -2.80
CA PRO A 124 -16.45 -16.39 -3.69
C PRO A 124 -15.97 -16.06 -5.10
N GLU A 125 -15.10 -16.92 -5.65
CA GLU A 125 -14.51 -16.80 -6.99
C GLU A 125 -13.67 -15.53 -7.22
N ARG A 126 -13.27 -14.84 -6.14
CA ARG A 126 -12.45 -13.63 -6.21
C ARG A 126 -11.17 -13.73 -5.36
N GLY A 127 -10.82 -14.91 -4.87
CA GLY A 127 -9.63 -15.16 -4.06
C GLY A 127 -9.68 -14.54 -2.67
N THR A 128 -8.52 -14.51 -2.04
CA THR A 128 -8.31 -13.96 -0.69
C THR A 128 -7.13 -12.99 -0.69
N VAL A 129 -7.28 -11.91 0.07
CA VAL A 129 -6.19 -11.01 0.43
C VAL A 129 -6.16 -10.87 1.95
N LEU A 130 -5.02 -11.19 2.53
CA LEU A 130 -4.76 -11.13 3.96
C LEU A 130 -3.64 -10.14 4.23
N ARG A 131 -3.84 -9.25 5.19
CA ARG A 131 -2.81 -8.34 5.72
C ARG A 131 -2.47 -8.77 7.13
N VAL A 132 -1.18 -8.96 7.39
CA VAL A 132 -0.63 -9.13 8.74
C VAL A 132 0.43 -8.07 9.00
N VAL A 133 0.49 -7.57 10.23
CA VAL A 133 1.57 -6.67 10.69
C VAL A 133 2.20 -7.21 11.96
N PHE A 134 3.51 -7.07 12.03
CA PHE A 134 4.32 -7.30 13.22
C PHE A 134 5.14 -6.05 13.54
N TRP A 135 5.29 -5.72 14.81
CA TRP A 135 6.07 -4.58 15.31
C TRP A 135 7.27 -5.07 16.15
N ASN A 136 8.40 -4.38 16.07
CA ASN A 136 9.63 -4.77 16.77
C ASN A 136 9.64 -4.45 18.27
N ALA A 137 8.65 -3.71 18.77
CA ALA A 137 8.52 -3.28 20.16
C ALA A 137 7.24 -3.87 20.76
N PRO A 138 7.34 -4.86 21.67
CA PRO A 138 6.17 -5.42 22.36
C PRO A 138 5.53 -4.36 23.26
N GLY A 139 4.21 -4.24 23.22
CA GLY A 139 3.47 -3.50 24.26
C GLY A 139 3.72 -1.99 24.33
N ALA A 140 4.30 -1.37 23.30
CA ALA A 140 4.12 0.07 23.13
C ALA A 140 2.61 0.31 23.05
N VAL A 141 2.07 1.00 24.08
CA VAL A 141 0.69 1.46 24.24
C VAL A 141 0.01 1.45 22.88
N LYS A 142 -1.10 0.68 22.70
CA LYS A 142 -1.95 0.76 21.49
C LYS A 142 -1.92 2.22 21.05
N ALA A 143 -1.12 2.52 20.02
CA ALA A 143 -0.86 3.90 19.68
C ALA A 143 -2.23 4.53 19.48
N ALA A 144 -2.44 5.75 19.98
CA ALA A 144 -3.71 6.44 19.79
C ALA A 144 -4.12 6.25 18.33
N ALA A 145 -5.33 5.75 18.09
CA ALA A 145 -5.74 5.27 16.77
C ALA A 145 -5.34 6.32 15.72
N ALA A 146 -4.45 5.92 14.81
CA ALA A 146 -3.90 6.82 13.81
C ALA A 146 -5.08 7.46 13.08
N PRO A 147 -5.16 8.79 12.98
CA PRO A 147 -6.36 9.48 12.52
C PRO A 147 -6.69 9.16 11.05
N LEU A 148 -5.72 8.60 10.33
CA LEU A 148 -5.79 8.17 8.96
C LEU A 148 -5.12 6.80 8.80
N ALA A 149 -5.76 5.94 8.01
CA ALA A 149 -5.20 4.67 7.56
C ALA A 149 -4.80 4.80 6.09
N TYR A 150 -3.68 4.19 5.72
CA TYR A 150 -3.25 4.11 4.33
C TYR A 150 -2.60 2.77 4.02
N GLY A 151 -2.58 2.43 2.74
CA GLY A 151 -1.97 1.22 2.21
C GLY A 151 -1.36 1.52 0.86
N VAL A 152 -0.30 0.80 0.53
CA VAL A 152 0.36 0.95 -0.76
C VAL A 152 0.81 -0.40 -1.28
N VAL A 153 0.68 -0.57 -2.59
CA VAL A 153 1.46 -1.53 -3.36
C VAL A 153 2.45 -0.76 -4.21
N ASN A 154 3.74 -1.02 -4.08
CA ASN A 154 4.79 -0.42 -4.93
C ASN A 154 5.79 -1.50 -5.31
N LEU A 155 5.81 -1.88 -6.59
CA LEU A 155 6.59 -3.00 -7.10
C LEU A 155 7.35 -2.61 -8.37
N PRO A 156 8.56 -3.14 -8.55
CA PRO A 156 9.26 -2.99 -9.81
C PRO A 156 8.58 -3.76 -10.95
N LEU A 157 8.80 -3.31 -12.18
CA LEU A 157 8.65 -4.15 -13.36
C LEU A 157 9.39 -5.47 -13.13
N ALA A 158 8.81 -6.61 -13.55
CA ALA A 158 9.35 -7.94 -13.25
C ALA A 158 10.81 -8.17 -13.69
N THR A 159 11.29 -7.42 -14.69
CA THR A 159 12.68 -7.49 -15.18
C THR A 159 13.65 -6.58 -14.41
N GLU A 160 13.16 -5.79 -13.46
CA GLU A 160 13.91 -4.79 -12.71
C GLU A 160 14.04 -5.17 -11.23
N ILE A 161 15.10 -4.68 -10.59
CA ILE A 161 15.38 -4.91 -9.17
C ILE A 161 14.96 -3.74 -8.27
N VAL A 162 14.62 -2.59 -8.88
CA VAL A 162 14.16 -1.38 -8.21
C VAL A 162 13.00 -0.79 -9.00
N SER A 163 11.98 -0.29 -8.30
CA SER A 163 10.83 0.33 -8.95
C SER A 163 11.22 1.69 -9.51
N GLY A 164 10.86 1.95 -10.77
CA GLY A 164 10.91 3.28 -11.37
C GLY A 164 9.96 4.28 -10.70
N ASP A 165 8.98 3.79 -9.93
CA ASP A 165 8.07 4.59 -9.14
C ASP A 165 8.57 4.85 -7.71
N ALA A 166 8.03 5.90 -7.09
CA ALA A 166 8.18 6.15 -5.67
C ALA A 166 6.96 6.85 -5.09
N TRP A 167 6.84 6.78 -3.77
CA TRP A 167 5.82 7.49 -3.02
C TRP A 167 6.36 8.02 -1.68
N SER A 168 5.69 9.04 -1.17
CA SER A 168 5.93 9.61 0.15
C SER A 168 4.64 10.21 0.69
N CYS A 169 4.58 10.35 2.02
CA CYS A 169 3.47 11.03 2.69
C CYS A 169 3.98 11.95 3.79
N HIS A 170 3.18 12.96 4.11
CA HIS A 170 3.45 13.94 5.15
C HIS A 170 2.16 14.29 5.87
N LEU A 171 2.17 14.20 7.20
CA LEU A 171 1.05 14.58 8.06
C LEU A 171 1.41 15.87 8.78
N ASN A 172 0.64 16.93 8.58
CA ASN A 172 0.79 18.17 9.34
C ASN A 172 -0.54 18.90 9.51
N GLN A 173 -0.74 19.55 10.66
CA GLN A 173 -1.90 20.42 10.95
C GLN A 173 -3.27 19.78 10.64
N GLY A 174 -3.38 18.46 10.74
CA GLY A 174 -4.61 17.72 10.44
C GLY A 174 -4.89 17.51 8.95
N GLU A 175 -3.91 17.75 8.08
CA GLU A 175 -3.92 17.40 6.67
C GLU A 175 -2.88 16.32 6.39
N PHE A 176 -3.26 15.37 5.55
CA PHE A 176 -2.40 14.31 5.06
C PHE A 176 -2.10 14.57 3.59
N THR A 177 -0.83 14.74 3.25
CA THR A 177 -0.35 14.93 1.89
C THR A 177 0.34 13.66 1.43
N VAL A 178 0.02 13.20 0.22
CA VAL A 178 0.70 12.08 -0.44
C VAL A 178 1.21 12.53 -1.80
N LEU A 179 2.41 12.08 -2.16
CA LEU A 179 3.01 12.23 -3.47
C LEU A 179 3.28 10.83 -4.03
N VAL A 180 2.85 10.60 -5.27
CA VAL A 180 3.24 9.45 -6.10
C VAL A 180 3.98 9.98 -7.32
N ALA A 181 5.13 9.38 -7.63
CA ALA A 181 5.95 9.71 -8.78
C ALA A 181 6.27 8.46 -9.59
N ASP A 182 6.25 8.59 -10.90
CA ASP A 182 6.60 7.59 -11.91
C ASP A 182 7.75 8.18 -12.74
N GLY A 183 8.96 7.69 -12.48
CA GLY A 183 10.18 8.17 -13.13
C GLY A 183 10.24 7.73 -14.58
N LEU A 184 10.70 8.57 -15.49
CA LEU A 184 10.63 8.27 -16.92
C LEU A 184 11.41 7.00 -17.32
N GLY A 185 10.68 5.97 -17.75
CA GLY A 185 11.20 4.64 -18.08
C GLY A 185 11.08 3.70 -16.88
N HIS A 186 11.96 2.70 -16.78
CA HIS A 186 12.00 1.78 -15.64
C HIS A 186 13.43 1.59 -15.13
N GLY A 187 13.58 0.92 -13.98
CA GLY A 187 14.87 0.58 -13.40
C GLY A 187 15.60 1.75 -12.72
N PRO A 188 16.93 1.66 -12.53
CA PRO A 188 17.66 2.55 -11.61
C PRO A 188 17.56 4.05 -11.92
N LEU A 189 17.53 4.45 -13.19
CA LEU A 189 17.47 5.87 -13.56
C LEU A 189 16.08 6.48 -13.39
N ALA A 190 15.02 5.69 -13.60
CA ALA A 190 13.66 6.09 -13.26
C ALA A 190 13.51 6.19 -11.73
N ASN A 191 14.03 5.20 -11.00
CA ASN A 191 14.02 5.17 -9.54
C ASN A 191 14.68 6.42 -8.94
N VAL A 192 15.82 6.86 -9.46
CA VAL A 192 16.48 8.10 -9.00
C VAL A 192 15.53 9.31 -9.13
N ALA A 193 14.88 9.49 -10.28
CA ALA A 193 13.95 10.61 -10.47
C ALA A 193 12.76 10.56 -9.51
N ALA A 194 12.15 9.39 -9.34
CA ALA A 194 10.99 9.22 -8.47
C ALA A 194 11.35 9.39 -6.98
N ILE A 195 12.50 8.86 -6.54
CA ILE A 195 12.98 9.03 -5.17
C ILE A 195 13.30 10.49 -4.84
N GLU A 196 13.87 11.25 -5.79
CA GLU A 196 14.08 12.70 -5.59
C GLU A 196 12.74 13.44 -5.44
N ALA A 197 11.71 13.08 -6.20
CA ALA A 197 10.37 13.67 -6.03
C ALA A 197 9.79 13.33 -4.64
N ALA A 198 9.95 12.10 -4.17
CA ALA A 198 9.52 11.68 -2.84
C ALA A 198 10.25 12.43 -1.71
N LYS A 199 11.54 12.73 -1.86
CA LYS A 199 12.31 13.54 -0.89
C LYS A 199 11.80 14.98 -0.82
N VAL A 200 11.35 15.55 -1.93
CA VAL A 200 10.80 16.92 -1.97
C VAL A 200 9.59 17.05 -1.05
N LEU A 201 8.67 16.07 -1.06
CA LEU A 201 7.53 16.12 -0.14
C LEU A 201 7.98 16.05 1.32
N ALA A 202 8.94 15.20 1.65
CA ALA A 202 9.45 15.10 3.01
C ALA A 202 10.06 16.42 3.53
N ALA A 203 10.66 17.23 2.64
CA ALA A 203 11.25 18.51 3.00
C ALA A 203 10.26 19.69 2.94
N ASN A 204 9.21 19.60 2.13
CA ASN A 204 8.31 20.72 1.80
C ASN A 204 6.84 20.43 2.11
N GLY A 205 6.53 19.38 2.87
CA GLY A 205 5.17 18.89 3.06
C GLY A 205 4.18 19.89 3.65
N ASP A 206 4.68 20.94 4.32
CA ASP A 206 3.90 22.03 4.90
C ASP A 206 3.54 23.14 3.90
N GLN A 207 4.17 23.16 2.73
CA GLN A 207 3.95 24.16 1.70
C GLN A 207 2.64 23.90 0.93
N THR A 208 2.24 24.83 0.05
CA THR A 208 1.11 24.60 -0.87
C THR A 208 1.46 23.52 -1.91
N LEU A 209 0.45 22.86 -2.49
CA LEU A 209 0.68 21.86 -3.53
C LEU A 209 1.47 22.41 -4.73
N GLU A 210 1.20 23.66 -5.09
CA GLU A 210 1.93 24.39 -6.12
C GLU A 210 3.43 24.49 -5.78
N ARG A 211 3.77 24.91 -4.56
CA ARG A 211 5.16 25.04 -4.11
C ARG A 211 5.87 23.70 -4.03
N ILE A 212 5.17 22.64 -3.60
CA ILE A 212 5.73 21.28 -3.61
C ILE A 212 6.01 20.84 -5.04
N MET A 213 5.10 21.11 -5.98
CA MET A 213 5.29 20.77 -7.40
C MET A 213 6.43 21.58 -8.04
N ASP A 214 6.55 22.88 -7.75
CA ASP A 214 7.66 23.71 -8.24
C ASP A 214 9.01 23.21 -7.70
N ALA A 215 9.07 22.88 -6.41
CA ALA A 215 10.26 22.29 -5.79
C ALA A 215 10.60 20.92 -6.41
N ALA A 216 9.59 20.10 -6.73
CA ALA A 216 9.78 18.83 -7.42
C ALA A 216 10.32 19.06 -8.84
N ASN A 217 9.77 20.05 -9.55
CA ASN A 217 10.25 20.41 -10.88
C ASN A 217 11.73 20.80 -10.86
N ASP A 218 12.16 21.61 -9.89
CA ASP A 218 13.56 22.02 -9.79
C ASP A 218 14.49 20.86 -9.38
N ALA A 219 14.07 20.02 -8.42
CA ALA A 219 14.82 18.86 -7.97
C ALA A 219 14.99 17.78 -9.07
N LEU A 220 14.04 17.69 -9.99
CA LEU A 220 14.04 16.66 -11.05
C LEU A 220 14.77 17.08 -12.33
N ARG A 221 15.14 18.36 -12.49
CA ARG A 221 15.92 18.85 -13.66
C ARG A 221 17.18 18.03 -13.98
N PRO A 222 18.02 17.60 -13.00
CA PRO A 222 19.22 16.80 -13.29
C PRO A 222 18.92 15.30 -13.53
N THR A 223 17.66 14.89 -13.50
CA THR A 223 17.23 13.48 -13.62
C THR A 223 16.53 13.23 -14.96
N ARG A 224 16.00 12.03 -15.17
CA ARG A 224 15.13 11.74 -16.33
C ARG A 224 13.77 12.46 -16.28
N GLY A 225 13.43 13.07 -15.14
CA GLY A 225 12.12 13.59 -14.85
C GLY A 225 11.12 12.49 -14.53
N ALA A 226 9.92 12.91 -14.11
CA ALA A 226 8.87 12.00 -13.67
C ALA A 226 7.49 12.58 -13.98
N ALA A 227 6.49 11.70 -14.08
CA ALA A 227 5.13 12.07 -13.79
C ALA A 227 4.94 12.13 -12.27
N VAL A 228 4.23 13.13 -11.76
CA VAL A 228 4.04 13.36 -10.33
C VAL A 228 2.59 13.74 -10.06
N GLY A 229 1.97 13.08 -9.09
CA GLY A 229 0.66 13.45 -8.55
C GLY A 229 0.76 13.69 -7.06
N ILE A 230 0.22 14.82 -6.59
CA ILE A 230 0.21 15.23 -5.19
C ILE A 230 -1.24 15.43 -4.76
N ALA A 231 -1.69 14.68 -3.75
CA ALA A 231 -3.00 14.86 -3.14
C ALA A 231 -2.85 15.29 -1.68
N ARG A 232 -3.68 16.23 -1.25
CA ARG A 232 -3.83 16.63 0.14
C ARG A 232 -5.28 16.43 0.56
N MET A 233 -5.45 15.72 1.66
CA MET A 233 -6.76 15.35 2.20
C MET A 233 -6.82 15.62 3.71
N PRO A 234 -8.02 15.74 4.29
CA PRO A 234 -8.18 15.78 5.73
C PRO A 234 -7.62 14.51 6.37
N ALA A 235 -6.91 14.66 7.50
CA ALA A 235 -6.36 13.55 8.25
C ALA A 235 -7.28 13.06 9.36
N PHE A 236 -8.24 13.86 9.82
CA PHE A 236 -9.15 13.51 10.91
C PHE A 236 -10.59 13.35 10.42
N ALA A 237 -11.33 12.38 10.97
CA ALA A 237 -12.74 12.17 10.65
C ALA A 237 -13.63 13.39 11.01
N SER A 238 -13.26 14.18 12.02
CA SER A 238 -13.95 15.45 12.35
C SER A 238 -13.85 16.50 11.24
N MET A 239 -12.90 16.33 10.32
CA MET A 239 -12.71 17.16 9.13
C MET A 239 -13.32 16.51 7.88
N ALA A 240 -14.04 15.39 8.01
CA ALA A 240 -14.81 14.82 6.92
C ALA A 240 -15.86 15.83 6.42
N GLY A 241 -16.01 15.95 5.11
CA GLY A 241 -16.80 17.03 4.47
C GLY A 241 -15.97 18.23 4.00
N MET A 242 -14.69 18.30 4.37
CA MET A 242 -13.72 19.15 3.67
C MET A 242 -13.40 18.63 2.27
N LYS A 243 -12.44 19.26 1.58
CA LYS A 243 -12.05 18.93 0.22
C LYS A 243 -10.74 18.12 0.19
N VAL A 244 -10.60 17.26 -0.82
CA VAL A 244 -9.30 16.79 -1.30
C VAL A 244 -8.82 17.78 -2.35
N SER A 245 -7.58 18.25 -2.22
CA SER A 245 -6.88 19.05 -3.22
C SER A 245 -5.87 18.18 -3.95
N PHE A 246 -5.79 18.31 -5.27
CA PHE A 246 -4.86 17.53 -6.09
C PHE A 246 -4.17 18.38 -7.14
N ALA A 247 -2.89 18.13 -7.37
CA ALA A 247 -2.11 18.69 -8.46
C ALA A 247 -1.29 17.56 -9.11
N GLY A 248 -1.51 17.35 -10.41
CA GLY A 248 -0.86 16.28 -11.16
C GLY A 248 -0.26 16.75 -12.48
N ILE A 249 0.95 16.28 -12.77
CA ILE A 249 1.65 16.43 -14.05
C ILE A 249 2.07 15.04 -14.54
N GLY A 250 1.71 14.69 -15.77
CA GLY A 250 1.94 13.39 -16.38
C GLY A 250 0.74 12.45 -16.29
N ASN A 251 1.02 11.17 -16.14
CA ASN A 251 0.08 10.04 -16.21
C ASN A 251 -0.34 9.48 -14.83
N ILE A 252 0.07 10.10 -13.71
CA ILE A 252 -0.41 9.70 -12.38
C ILE A 252 -1.92 9.91 -12.30
N SER A 253 -2.64 8.83 -12.02
CA SER A 253 -4.07 8.85 -11.81
C SER A 253 -4.39 9.15 -10.34
N ALA A 254 -5.44 9.92 -10.11
CA ALA A 254 -5.96 10.18 -8.78
C ALA A 254 -7.49 10.20 -8.79
N SER A 255 -8.10 9.70 -7.72
CA SER A 255 -9.55 9.72 -7.57
C SER A 255 -10.00 9.72 -6.12
N VAL A 256 -11.18 10.31 -5.88
CA VAL A 256 -11.93 10.16 -4.64
C VAL A 256 -13.06 9.17 -4.92
N TRP A 257 -13.06 8.05 -4.21
CA TRP A 257 -14.00 6.96 -4.40
C TRP A 257 -14.87 6.75 -3.15
N THR A 258 -16.15 6.48 -3.38
CA THR A 258 -17.15 6.02 -2.41
C THR A 258 -18.01 4.97 -3.11
N GLU A 259 -18.81 4.22 -2.35
CA GLU A 259 -19.74 3.22 -2.91
C GLU A 259 -20.71 3.82 -3.95
N GLY A 260 -21.09 5.09 -3.80
CA GLY A 260 -22.02 5.77 -4.72
C GLY A 260 -21.37 6.68 -5.77
N THR A 261 -20.11 7.09 -5.60
CA THR A 261 -19.45 8.05 -6.50
C THR A 261 -17.98 7.76 -6.71
N HIS A 262 -17.51 7.90 -7.95
CA HIS A 262 -16.11 7.80 -8.33
C HIS A 262 -15.70 9.07 -9.08
N LYS A 263 -15.01 9.98 -8.40
CA LYS A 263 -14.59 11.26 -8.96
C LYS A 263 -13.10 11.23 -9.27
N HIS A 264 -12.75 11.25 -10.56
CA HIS A 264 -11.37 11.40 -11.00
C HIS A 264 -10.86 12.83 -10.80
N LEU A 265 -9.59 12.95 -10.41
CA LEU A 265 -8.86 14.20 -10.29
C LEU A 265 -7.92 14.30 -11.49
N VAL A 266 -7.83 15.49 -12.08
CA VAL A 266 -7.21 15.67 -13.41
C VAL A 266 -5.72 15.93 -13.27
N SER A 267 -4.93 15.17 -14.02
CA SER A 267 -3.51 15.42 -14.26
C SER A 267 -3.31 16.08 -15.62
N HIS A 268 -2.35 16.98 -15.73
CA HIS A 268 -2.00 17.66 -16.98
C HIS A 268 -0.83 16.98 -17.67
N SER A 269 -0.82 16.96 -19.00
CA SER A 269 0.31 16.45 -19.76
C SER A 269 1.59 17.25 -19.47
N GLY A 270 2.69 16.54 -19.23
CA GLY A 270 4.00 17.13 -18.99
C GLY A 270 4.92 16.16 -18.24
N ILE A 271 6.18 16.55 -18.09
CA ILE A 271 7.19 15.81 -17.32
C ILE A 271 7.82 16.79 -16.32
N VAL A 272 7.69 16.48 -15.03
CA VAL A 272 8.31 17.25 -13.95
C VAL A 272 9.82 17.12 -14.07
N GLY A 273 10.52 18.26 -14.07
CA GLY A 273 11.95 18.37 -14.36
C GLY A 273 12.28 18.90 -15.76
N HIS A 274 11.35 18.81 -16.72
CA HIS A 274 11.65 19.13 -18.12
C HIS A 274 10.59 20.01 -18.80
N SER A 275 9.38 19.49 -19.01
CA SER A 275 8.33 20.12 -19.82
C SER A 275 7.06 20.43 -19.03
N ALA A 276 7.16 20.43 -17.70
CA ALA A 276 6.08 20.77 -16.80
C ALA A 276 5.62 22.22 -16.99
N ARG A 277 4.33 22.40 -17.28
CA ARG A 277 3.66 23.69 -17.07
C ARG A 277 3.32 23.85 -15.59
N ARG A 278 3.01 25.08 -15.16
CA ARG A 278 2.52 25.35 -13.80
C ARG A 278 1.34 24.43 -13.49
N ALA A 279 1.46 23.61 -12.45
CA ALA A 279 0.41 22.68 -12.08
C ALA A 279 -0.81 23.44 -11.57
N GLN A 280 -1.97 23.13 -12.14
CA GLN A 280 -3.24 23.62 -11.64
C GLN A 280 -3.77 22.65 -10.57
N GLN A 281 -4.22 23.24 -9.46
CA GLN A 281 -4.88 22.52 -8.39
C GLN A 281 -6.36 22.27 -8.73
N PHE A 282 -6.83 21.06 -8.45
CA PHE A 282 -8.23 20.69 -8.50
C PHE A 282 -8.71 20.26 -7.12
N ASP A 283 -9.92 20.70 -6.78
CA ASP A 283 -10.57 20.33 -5.53
C ASP A 283 -11.75 19.38 -5.78
N ALA A 284 -11.90 18.41 -4.88
CA ALA A 284 -13.03 17.50 -4.86
C ALA A 284 -13.60 17.37 -3.45
N PRO A 285 -14.93 17.18 -3.30
CA PRO A 285 -15.51 16.84 -2.00
C PRO A 285 -14.87 15.59 -1.41
N TYR A 286 -14.62 15.58 -0.10
CA TYR A 286 -14.20 14.41 0.67
C TYR A 286 -15.32 13.95 1.60
N PRO A 287 -16.31 13.20 1.10
CA PRO A 287 -17.40 12.71 1.95
C PRO A 287 -16.90 11.65 2.94
N PRO A 288 -17.66 11.38 4.02
CA PRO A 288 -17.33 10.31 4.96
C PRO A 288 -17.11 8.97 4.25
N ASN A 289 -16.18 8.16 4.78
CA ASN A 289 -15.79 6.85 4.23
C ASN A 289 -15.19 6.88 2.82
N ALA A 290 -14.85 8.05 2.28
CA ALA A 290 -14.19 8.14 0.99
C ALA A 290 -12.75 7.61 1.04
N LEU A 291 -12.41 6.87 -0.02
CA LEU A 291 -11.05 6.46 -0.32
C LEU A 291 -10.41 7.49 -1.26
N VAL A 292 -9.22 7.95 -0.93
CA VAL A 292 -8.35 8.65 -1.87
C VAL A 292 -7.40 7.63 -2.48
N VAL A 293 -7.46 7.46 -3.80
CA VAL A 293 -6.66 6.50 -4.55
C VAL A 293 -5.76 7.25 -5.51
N LEU A 294 -4.44 7.01 -5.43
CA LEU A 294 -3.46 7.46 -6.43
C LEU A 294 -2.80 6.23 -7.03
N ALA A 295 -2.56 6.22 -8.35
CA ALA A 295 -1.83 5.15 -8.98
C ALA A 295 -0.99 5.64 -10.16
N SER A 296 0.19 5.04 -10.33
CA SER A 296 0.98 5.16 -11.56
C SER A 296 0.27 4.46 -12.73
N ASP A 297 0.79 4.64 -13.94
CA ASP A 297 0.15 4.05 -15.12
C ASP A 297 0.43 2.54 -15.27
N GLY A 298 1.20 1.93 -14.37
CA GLY A 298 1.24 0.49 -14.17
C GLY A 298 -0.13 -0.11 -13.86
N LEU A 299 -1.06 0.69 -13.31
CA LEU A 299 -2.46 0.32 -13.10
C LEU A 299 -3.32 0.70 -14.32
N THR A 300 -4.29 -0.14 -14.69
CA THR A 300 -5.30 0.26 -15.68
C THR A 300 -6.20 1.36 -15.11
N SER A 301 -6.67 2.27 -15.97
CA SER A 301 -7.56 3.36 -15.53
C SER A 301 -9.01 2.92 -15.31
N ARG A 302 -9.36 1.69 -15.66
CA ARG A 302 -10.72 1.14 -15.60
C ARG A 302 -10.80 0.07 -14.53
N TRP A 303 -11.04 0.51 -13.30
CA TRP A 303 -11.35 -0.35 -12.17
C TRP A 303 -12.63 0.14 -11.50
N ASP A 304 -13.31 -0.77 -10.80
CA ASP A 304 -14.54 -0.46 -10.07
C ASP A 304 -14.59 -1.29 -8.78
N LEU A 305 -14.42 -0.62 -7.65
CA LEU A 305 -14.44 -1.25 -6.32
C LEU A 305 -15.84 -1.72 -5.91
N ALA A 306 -16.93 -1.23 -6.56
CA ALA A 306 -18.28 -1.72 -6.28
C ALA A 306 -18.45 -3.21 -6.66
N ARG A 307 -17.56 -3.74 -7.51
CA ARG A 307 -17.50 -5.17 -7.85
C ARG A 307 -16.92 -6.05 -6.73
N TYR A 308 -16.43 -5.46 -5.65
CA TYR A 308 -15.74 -6.14 -4.55
C TYR A 308 -16.48 -5.86 -3.23
N PRO A 309 -17.52 -6.66 -2.90
CA PRO A 309 -18.36 -6.42 -1.72
C PRO A 309 -17.54 -6.30 -0.43
N GLY A 310 -17.82 -5.26 0.34
CA GLY A 310 -17.17 -5.01 1.64
C GLY A 310 -15.69 -4.61 1.57
N LEU A 311 -15.03 -4.65 0.41
CA LEU A 311 -13.61 -4.32 0.28
C LEU A 311 -13.30 -2.88 0.71
N ALA A 312 -14.17 -1.94 0.34
CA ALA A 312 -13.98 -0.52 0.69
C ALA A 312 -13.98 -0.24 2.19
N MET A 313 -14.57 -1.13 3.00
CA MET A 313 -14.59 -1.02 4.46
C MET A 313 -13.34 -1.62 5.13
N ARG A 314 -12.55 -2.41 4.38
CA ARG A 314 -11.31 -3.02 4.86
C ARG A 314 -10.16 -2.04 4.90
N HIS A 315 -9.06 -2.41 5.53
CA HIS A 315 -7.85 -1.61 5.61
C HIS A 315 -7.39 -1.23 4.18
N PRO A 316 -6.97 0.02 3.94
CA PRO A 316 -6.58 0.48 2.60
C PRO A 316 -5.50 -0.38 1.90
N SER A 317 -4.65 -1.09 2.64
CA SER A 317 -3.68 -2.03 2.04
C SER A 317 -4.36 -3.18 1.29
N LEU A 318 -5.53 -3.65 1.74
CA LEU A 318 -6.28 -4.69 1.05
C LEU A 318 -6.89 -4.14 -0.25
N VAL A 319 -7.36 -2.89 -0.22
CA VAL A 319 -7.84 -2.20 -1.43
C VAL A 319 -6.70 -2.05 -2.45
N ALA A 320 -5.53 -1.57 -2.02
CA ALA A 320 -4.36 -1.43 -2.87
C ALA A 320 -3.92 -2.79 -3.46
N ALA A 321 -3.93 -3.85 -2.65
CA ALA A 321 -3.60 -5.21 -3.08
C ALA A 321 -4.57 -5.75 -4.13
N ILE A 322 -5.89 -5.57 -3.96
CA ILE A 322 -6.88 -6.01 -4.96
C ILE A 322 -6.76 -5.21 -6.25
N LEU A 323 -6.56 -3.89 -6.15
CA LEU A 323 -6.34 -3.05 -7.33
C LEU A 323 -5.10 -3.50 -8.10
N TYR A 324 -3.99 -3.75 -7.41
CA TYR A 324 -2.79 -4.34 -8.01
C TYR A 324 -3.09 -5.70 -8.67
N ARG A 325 -3.64 -6.64 -7.92
CA ARG A 325 -3.84 -8.03 -8.36
C ARG A 325 -4.71 -8.14 -9.62
N ASP A 326 -5.78 -7.35 -9.68
CA ASP A 326 -6.80 -7.51 -10.73
C ASP A 326 -6.66 -6.50 -11.88
N PHE A 327 -5.92 -5.40 -11.67
CA PHE A 327 -5.85 -4.29 -12.62
C PHE A 327 -4.43 -3.83 -12.96
N ALA A 328 -3.38 -4.51 -12.49
CA ALA A 328 -2.02 -4.28 -12.97
C ALA A 328 -1.86 -4.64 -14.45
N ARG A 329 -1.10 -3.83 -15.19
CA ARG A 329 -0.80 -4.09 -16.61
C ARG A 329 0.28 -5.14 -16.82
N GLY A 330 1.16 -5.36 -15.82
CA GLY A 330 2.25 -6.34 -15.87
C GLY A 330 3.41 -6.02 -16.82
N ARG A 331 3.44 -4.82 -17.40
CA ARG A 331 4.45 -4.36 -18.37
C ARG A 331 5.14 -3.07 -17.98
N ASP A 332 4.89 -2.61 -16.74
CA ASP A 332 5.49 -1.41 -16.18
C ASP A 332 5.72 -1.58 -14.67
N ASP A 333 6.46 -0.64 -14.09
CA ASP A 333 6.45 -0.41 -12.65
C ASP A 333 5.02 -0.10 -12.17
N ILE A 334 4.69 -0.44 -10.91
CA ILE A 334 3.35 -0.19 -10.39
C ILE A 334 3.37 0.38 -8.99
N THR A 335 2.58 1.44 -8.81
CA THR A 335 2.25 2.02 -7.52
C THR A 335 0.76 2.22 -7.41
N VAL A 336 0.16 1.70 -6.34
CA VAL A 336 -1.23 1.94 -5.95
C VAL A 336 -1.22 2.38 -4.50
N PHE A 337 -1.57 3.63 -4.25
CA PHE A 337 -1.71 4.19 -2.92
C PHE A 337 -3.18 4.43 -2.60
N VAL A 338 -3.63 4.00 -1.43
CA VAL A 338 -5.01 4.18 -0.94
C VAL A 338 -4.97 4.73 0.47
N ALA A 339 -5.78 5.76 0.76
CA ALA A 339 -5.91 6.32 2.10
C ALA A 339 -7.36 6.68 2.45
N ARG A 340 -7.66 6.66 3.75
CA ARG A 340 -8.91 7.17 4.32
C ARG A 340 -8.70 7.67 5.75
N THR A 341 -9.47 8.68 6.15
CA THR A 341 -9.60 9.00 7.57
C THR A 341 -10.19 7.81 8.33
N THR A 342 -9.64 7.48 9.49
CA THR A 342 -10.25 6.50 10.40
C THR A 342 -11.35 7.20 11.18
N GLY A 343 -12.57 6.67 11.12
CA GLY A 343 -13.62 7.08 12.05
C GLY A 343 -13.30 6.56 13.44
N SER A 344 -13.53 7.37 14.47
CA SER A 344 -13.90 6.81 15.77
C SER A 344 -15.25 6.13 15.55
N ALA A 345 -15.29 4.79 15.58
CA ALA A 345 -16.54 4.07 15.74
C ALA A 345 -17.12 4.36 17.12
#